data_AF-A0ABD3UBD6-F1
#
_entry.id   AF-A0ABD3UBD6-F1
#
_cell.length_a   1.000
_cell.length_b   1.000
_cell.length_c   1.000
_cell.angle_alpha   90.00
_cell.angle_beta   90.00
_cell.angle_gamma   90.00
#
_symmetry.space_group_name_H-M   'P 1'
#
loop_
_entity.id
_entity.type
_entity.pdbx_description
1 polymer ?
#
loop_
_entity_poly.entity_id
_entity_poly.type
_entity_poly.pdbx_seq_one_letter_code
_entity_poly.pdbx_strand_id
1 'polypeptide(L)'
;MIIPVRCFTCGKVIGNKWDLYLELLQSDYTEGDALDALGLVRYCCRRMLMTHVDLIEKLLNYNSQTQLSLSLSLSLSLSLSLSLSLFSLFLHTYINITCTQTVFYFAILVFAS
;
A
#
# COMPACT_ATOMS: atom_id res chain seq x y z
N MET A 1 1.36 -6.35 17.70
CA MET A 1 2.03 -7.56 17.16
C MET A 1 1.45 -8.74 17.91
N ILE A 2 1.30 -9.90 17.26
CA ILE A 2 0.50 -11.05 17.73
C ILE A 2 0.81 -11.44 19.19
N ILE A 3 -0.22 -11.89 19.90
CA ILE A 3 -0.17 -12.39 21.29
C ILE A 3 0.84 -13.51 21.44
N PRO A 4 1.64 -13.49 22.51
CA PRO A 4 2.54 -14.61 22.78
C PRO A 4 1.75 -15.90 23.06
N VAL A 5 2.18 -17.00 22.43
CA VAL A 5 1.55 -18.33 22.58
C VAL A 5 1.50 -18.76 24.07
N ARG A 6 2.55 -18.45 24.83
CA ARG A 6 2.68 -18.73 26.27
C ARG A 6 3.07 -17.46 27.03
N CYS A 7 2.69 -17.38 28.30
CA CYS A 7 3.18 -16.32 29.18
C CYS A 7 4.69 -16.41 29.40
N PHE A 8 5.38 -15.28 29.29
CA PHE A 8 6.82 -15.18 29.51
C PHE A 8 7.28 -15.58 30.92
N THR A 9 6.42 -15.42 31.94
CA THR A 9 6.76 -15.75 33.33
C THR A 9 6.24 -17.13 33.74
N CYS A 10 4.94 -17.39 33.51
CA CYS A 10 4.27 -18.59 34.04
C CYS A 10 4.32 -19.81 33.09
N GLY A 11 4.66 -19.62 31.81
CA GLY A 11 4.63 -20.67 30.80
C GLY A 11 3.24 -21.22 30.44
N LYS A 12 2.17 -20.70 31.07
CA LYS A 12 0.77 -21.04 30.78
C LYS A 12 0.43 -20.63 29.35
N VAL A 13 -0.35 -21.46 28.66
CA VAL A 13 -0.86 -21.16 27.31
C VAL A 13 -1.87 -20.02 27.41
N ILE A 14 -1.67 -18.97 26.61
CA ILE A 14 -2.50 -17.75 26.58
C ILE A 14 -3.06 -17.46 25.19
N GLY A 15 -2.34 -17.83 24.12
CA GLY A 15 -2.74 -17.49 22.75
C GLY A 15 -4.15 -17.95 22.36
N ASN A 16 -4.69 -19.00 23.00
CA ASN A 16 -6.03 -19.51 22.73
C ASN A 16 -7.17 -18.78 23.46
N LYS A 17 -6.87 -17.75 24.26
CA LYS A 17 -7.85 -17.07 25.12
C LYS A 17 -8.24 -15.67 24.64
N TRP A 18 -7.56 -15.15 23.62
CA TRP A 18 -7.77 -13.79 23.16
C TRP A 18 -9.14 -13.56 22.55
N ASP A 19 -9.57 -14.48 21.67
CA ASP A 19 -10.85 -14.34 20.99
C ASP A 19 -12.00 -14.35 22.00
N LEU A 20 -11.92 -15.24 22.99
CA LEU A 20 -12.86 -15.29 24.12
C LEU A 20 -12.82 -14.02 24.98
N TYR A 21 -11.64 -13.43 25.18
CA TYR A 21 -11.50 -12.16 25.90
C TYR A 21 -12.21 -11.02 25.14
N LEU A 22 -12.07 -10.95 23.82
CA LEU A 22 -12.77 -9.97 22.98
C LEU A 22 -14.29 -10.18 22.99
N GLU A 23 -14.75 -11.42 22.90
CA GLU A 23 -16.18 -11.76 23.00
C GLU A 23 -16.78 -11.31 24.34
N LEU A 24 -16.06 -11.54 25.45
CA LEU A 24 -16.48 -11.09 26.78
C LEU A 24 -16.58 -9.57 26.86
N LEU A 25 -15.60 -8.84 26.31
CA LEU A 25 -15.65 -7.37 26.25
C LEU A 25 -16.79 -6.86 25.38
N GLN A 26 -17.14 -7.54 24.30
CA GLN A 26 -18.31 -7.21 23.46
C GLN A 26 -19.64 -7.44 24.19
N SER A 27 -19.66 -8.38 25.13
CA SER A 27 -20.83 -8.64 26.00
C SER A 27 -20.90 -7.77 27.25
N ASP A 28 -20.21 -6.61 27.26
CA ASP A 28 -20.20 -5.60 28.34
C ASP A 28 -19.62 -6.08 29.69
N TYR A 29 -18.72 -7.08 29.69
CA TYR A 29 -17.99 -7.45 30.90
C TYR A 29 -16.87 -6.44 31.22
N THR A 30 -16.57 -6.27 32.50
CA THR A 30 -15.37 -5.53 32.91
C THR A 30 -14.10 -6.32 32.56
N GLU A 31 -13.00 -5.63 32.25
CA GLU A 31 -11.72 -6.25 31.89
C GLU A 31 -11.23 -7.23 32.97
N GLY A 32 -11.44 -6.88 34.24
CA GLY A 32 -11.10 -7.72 35.39
C GLY A 32 -11.92 -9.01 35.42
N ASP A 33 -13.25 -8.90 35.33
CA ASP A 33 -14.17 -10.03 35.38
C ASP A 33 -13.98 -10.96 34.18
N ALA A 34 -13.69 -10.42 32.99
CA ALA A 34 -13.39 -11.20 31.80
C ALA A 34 -12.12 -12.05 32.00
N LEU A 35 -11.06 -11.50 32.60
CA LEU A 35 -9.83 -12.23 32.90
C LEU A 35 -10.04 -13.33 33.96
N ASP A 36 -10.95 -13.09 34.90
CA ASP A 36 -11.36 -14.07 35.90
C ASP A 36 -12.19 -15.20 35.31
N ALA A 37 -13.13 -14.91 34.41
CA ALA A 37 -13.90 -15.90 33.66
C ALA A 37 -13.00 -16.82 32.82
N LEU A 38 -11.89 -16.28 32.29
CA LEU A 38 -10.88 -17.05 31.56
C LEU A 38 -9.95 -17.90 32.47
N GLY A 39 -10.10 -17.84 33.79
CA GLY A 39 -9.31 -18.61 34.75
C GLY A 39 -7.85 -18.15 34.84
N LEU A 40 -7.59 -16.85 34.69
CA LEU A 40 -6.26 -16.25 34.79
C LEU A 40 -6.03 -15.61 36.16
N VAL A 41 -5.81 -16.43 37.19
CA VAL A 41 -5.61 -15.93 38.57
C VAL A 41 -4.30 -15.15 38.74
N ARG A 42 -3.22 -15.57 38.06
CA ARG A 42 -1.90 -14.95 38.23
C ARG A 42 -1.76 -13.66 37.42
N TYR A 43 -1.27 -12.61 38.08
CA TYR A 43 -1.02 -11.30 37.46
C TYR A 43 -0.11 -11.34 36.23
N CYS A 44 0.89 -12.24 36.21
CA CYS A 44 1.81 -12.36 35.09
C CYS A 44 1.13 -12.85 33.81
N CYS A 45 0.15 -13.75 33.94
CA CYS A 45 -0.61 -14.26 32.82
C CYS A 45 -1.69 -13.21 32.39
N ARG A 46 -2.26 -12.42 33.33
CA ARG A 46 -3.19 -11.31 33.03
C ARG A 46 -2.56 -10.18 32.23
N ARG A 47 -1.33 -9.78 32.58
CA ARG A 47 -0.58 -8.71 31.89
C ARG A 47 -0.48 -8.96 30.38
N MET A 48 -0.33 -10.21 29.96
CA MET A 48 -0.15 -10.56 28.55
C MET A 48 -1.36 -10.20 27.68
N LEU A 49 -2.58 -10.26 28.24
CA LEU A 49 -3.81 -9.88 27.52
C LEU A 49 -4.10 -8.38 27.68
N MET A 50 -3.93 -7.85 28.90
CA MET A 50 -4.27 -6.45 29.22
C MET A 50 -3.41 -5.43 28.47
N THR A 51 -2.14 -5.73 28.20
CA THR A 51 -1.23 -4.82 27.48
C THR A 51 -1.06 -5.16 26.00
N HIS A 52 -1.81 -6.15 25.49
CA HIS A 52 -1.66 -6.56 24.11
C HIS A 52 -2.30 -5.55 23.16
N VAL A 53 -1.60 -5.23 22.07
CA VAL A 53 -2.11 -4.36 21.00
C VAL A 53 -1.94 -5.07 19.66
N ASP A 54 -3.07 -5.35 19.01
CA ASP A 54 -3.14 -5.98 17.69
C ASP A 54 -2.78 -5.00 16.56
N LEU A 55 -1.48 -4.77 16.41
CA LEU A 55 -0.93 -3.97 15.31
C LEU A 55 -0.88 -4.73 13.97
N ILE A 56 -1.27 -6.01 13.91
CA ILE A 56 -1.09 -6.81 12.70
C ILE A 56 -1.99 -6.37 11.54
N GLU A 57 -3.23 -6.00 11.83
CA GLU A 57 -4.17 -5.49 10.82
C GLU A 57 -3.62 -4.22 10.14
N LYS A 58 -3.01 -3.35 10.94
CA LYS A 58 -2.38 -2.13 10.42
C LYS A 58 -1.16 -2.46 9.57
N LEU A 59 -0.35 -3.44 9.97
CA LEU A 59 0.85 -3.85 9.23
C LEU A 59 0.54 -4.52 7.88
N LEU A 60 -0.53 -5.30 7.78
CA LEU A 60 -0.96 -5.95 6.53
C LEU A 60 -1.34 -4.93 5.44
N ASN A 61 -1.84 -3.76 5.85
CA ASN A 61 -2.25 -2.70 4.94
C ASN A 61 -1.09 -1.91 4.30
N TYR A 62 0.16 -2.10 4.73
CA TYR A 62 1.30 -1.40 4.11
C TYR A 62 1.72 -2.00 2.76
N ASN A 63 1.55 -3.31 2.55
CA ASN A 63 1.99 -3.97 1.31
C ASN A 63 1.12 -3.58 0.10
N SER A 64 -0.18 -3.35 0.30
CA SER A 64 -1.06 -2.91 -0.80
C SER A 64 -0.76 -1.46 -1.26
N GLN A 65 -0.34 -0.57 -0.36
CA GLN A 65 -0.02 0.82 -0.68
C GLN A 65 1.32 0.97 -1.43
N THR A 66 2.31 0.14 -1.10
CA THR A 66 3.60 0.14 -1.80
C THR A 66 3.50 -0.47 -3.19
N GLN A 67 2.72 -1.54 -3.38
CA GLN A 67 2.46 -2.11 -4.71
C GLN A 67 1.72 -1.11 -5.61
N LEU A 68 0.68 -0.44 -5.08
CA LEU A 68 -0.12 0.52 -5.87
C LEU A 68 0.69 1.76 -6.27
N SER A 69 1.54 2.29 -5.39
CA SER A 69 2.39 3.44 -5.68
C SER A 69 3.54 3.11 -6.64
N LEU A 70 4.14 1.91 -6.53
CA LEU A 70 5.14 1.45 -7.50
C LEU A 70 4.53 1.16 -8.88
N SER A 71 3.33 0.56 -8.93
CA SER A 71 2.62 0.32 -10.19
C SER A 71 2.13 1.61 -10.84
N LEU A 72 1.62 2.58 -10.06
CA LEU A 72 1.19 3.87 -10.61
C LEU A 72 2.38 4.69 -11.12
N SER A 73 3.50 4.70 -10.39
CA SER A 73 4.71 5.43 -10.81
C SER A 73 5.34 4.82 -12.07
N LEU A 74 5.36 3.48 -12.21
CA LEU A 74 5.76 2.83 -13.46
C LEU A 74 4.80 3.13 -14.61
N SER A 75 3.48 3.15 -14.37
CA SER A 75 2.50 3.47 -15.43
C SER A 75 2.58 4.93 -15.90
N LEU A 76 2.77 5.89 -14.98
CA LEU A 76 2.90 7.31 -15.33
C LEU A 76 4.19 7.57 -16.11
N SER A 77 5.31 6.98 -15.68
CA SER A 77 6.59 7.13 -16.38
C SER A 77 6.58 6.54 -17.79
N LEU A 78 5.98 5.36 -18.00
CA LEU A 78 5.81 4.77 -19.34
C LEU A 78 4.93 5.67 -20.22
N SER A 79 3.82 6.18 -19.71
CA SER A 79 2.90 7.04 -20.48
C SER A 79 3.52 8.37 -20.91
N LEU A 80 4.33 9.00 -20.05
CA LEU A 80 5.03 10.25 -20.34
C LEU A 80 6.15 10.04 -21.37
N SER A 81 6.83 8.88 -21.32
CA SER A 81 7.88 8.54 -22.28
C SER A 81 7.32 8.30 -23.69
N LEU A 82 6.17 7.60 -23.81
CA LEU A 82 5.50 7.36 -25.09
C LEU A 82 5.01 8.68 -25.71
N SER A 83 4.42 9.58 -24.91
CA SER A 83 3.91 10.86 -25.42
C SER A 83 5.02 11.80 -25.91
N LEU A 84 6.14 11.89 -25.18
CA LEU A 84 7.32 12.65 -25.60
C LEU A 84 7.94 12.09 -26.89
N SER A 85 8.01 10.75 -27.04
CA SER A 85 8.52 10.12 -28.26
C SER A 85 7.62 10.38 -29.48
N LEU A 86 6.30 10.28 -29.32
CA LEU A 86 5.34 10.61 -30.37
C LEU A 86 5.39 12.09 -30.73
N PHE A 87 5.50 12.99 -29.74
CA PHE A 87 5.64 14.43 -29.99
C PHE A 87 6.93 14.75 -30.75
N SER A 88 8.04 14.09 -30.41
CA SER A 88 9.31 14.25 -31.13
C SER A 88 9.22 13.76 -32.58
N LEU A 89 8.57 12.63 -32.83
CA LEU A 89 8.30 12.12 -34.19
C LEU A 89 7.37 13.06 -34.96
N PHE A 90 6.31 13.57 -34.33
CA PHE A 90 5.43 14.57 -34.93
C PHE A 90 6.18 15.85 -35.30
N LEU A 91 7.04 16.36 -34.42
CA LEU A 91 7.85 17.53 -34.69
C LEU A 91 8.85 17.26 -35.82
N HIS A 92 9.52 16.10 -35.83
CA HIS A 92 10.46 15.73 -36.88
C HIS A 92 9.77 15.54 -38.24
N THR A 93 8.54 15.02 -38.24
CA THR A 93 7.73 14.84 -39.46
C THR A 93 7.18 16.19 -39.93
N TYR A 94 6.72 17.06 -39.03
CA TYR A 94 6.25 18.41 -39.34
C TYR A 94 7.38 19.32 -39.83
N ILE A 95 8.59 19.23 -39.25
CA ILE A 95 9.78 19.92 -39.73
C ILE A 95 10.18 19.41 -41.11
N ASN A 96 10.16 18.09 -41.37
CA ASN A 96 10.42 17.57 -42.72
C ASN A 96 9.33 17.98 -43.74
N ILE A 97 8.05 17.99 -43.35
CA ILE A 97 6.93 18.42 -44.21
C ILE A 97 7.04 19.92 -44.53
N THR A 98 7.26 20.79 -43.55
CA THR A 98 7.44 22.24 -43.76
C THR A 98 8.71 22.55 -44.56
N CYS A 99 9.78 21.76 -44.41
CA CYS A 99 10.99 21.89 -45.22
C CYS A 99 10.74 21.48 -46.69
N THR A 100 10.01 20.39 -46.96
CA THR A 100 9.62 20.05 -48.34
C THR A 100 8.67 21.08 -48.97
N GLN A 101 7.70 21.60 -48.22
CA GLN A 101 6.75 22.61 -48.73
C GLN A 101 7.40 23.96 -49.03
N THR A 102 8.38 24.40 -48.24
CA THR A 102 9.12 25.65 -48.49
C THR A 102 10.06 25.52 -49.69
N VAL A 103 10.77 24.39 -49.85
CA VAL A 103 11.59 24.12 -51.05
C VAL A 103 10.71 23.99 -52.30
N PHE A 104 9.52 23.39 -52.21
CA PHE A 104 8.57 23.28 -53.31
C PHE A 104 7.97 24.65 -53.70
N TYR A 105 7.60 25.49 -52.73
CA TYR A 105 7.13 26.86 -52.99
C TYR A 105 8.22 27.74 -53.60
N PHE A 106 9.47 27.62 -53.13
CA PHE A 106 10.59 28.39 -53.68
C PHE A 106 10.96 27.93 -55.10
N ALA A 107 10.88 26.62 -55.38
CA ALA A 107 11.09 26.09 -56.73
C ALA A 107 10.02 26.57 -57.73
N ILE A 108 8.75 26.64 -57.34
CA ILE A 108 7.66 27.16 -58.19
C ILE A 108 7.86 28.66 -58.48
N LEU A 109 8.34 29.45 -57.51
CA LEU A 109 8.55 30.90 -57.66
C LEU A 109 9.74 31.25 -58.58
N VAL A 110 10.78 30.42 -58.63
CA VAL A 110 11.95 30.61 -59.52
C VAL A 110 11.69 30.19 -60.97
N PHE A 111 10.74 29.28 -61.23
CA PHE A 111 10.37 28.86 -62.60
C PHE A 111 9.29 29.74 -63.25
N ALA A 112 8.67 30.66 -62.50
CA ALA A 112 7.62 31.57 -62.97
C ALA A 112 8.13 32.99 -63.35
N SER A 113 9.45 33.17 -63.43
CA SER A 113 10.16 34.39 -63.87
C SER A 113 11.17 34.07 -64.96
#